data_AF-A0A485KVB7-F1
#
_entry.id   AF-A0A485KVB7-F1
#
_cell.length_a   1.000
_cell.length_b   1.000
_cell.length_c   1.000
_cell.angle_alpha   90.00
_cell.angle_beta   90.00
_cell.angle_gamma   90.00
#
_symmetry.space_group_name_H-M   'P 1'
#
loop_
_entity.id
_entity.type
_entity.pdbx_description
1 polymer ?
#
loop_
_entity_poly.entity_id
_entity_poly.type
_entity_poly.pdbx_seq_one_letter_code
_entity_poly.pdbx_strand_id
1 'polypeptide(L)'
;MVKHTKLYDVMGVAPDVSPEDLKKAYRRKALQLHPDKRGNTPEAQEEFTVMKSAYDILSDPKQREIYDMMGEDGVKLVHQYGDLSPDELLMAMLNSLAQSGPLGKCIIFSFVAFFMGFFVLIPLLICLKVDQDIGWSWMTVFVPMWILDGLYLCCISCSFCEQDPDIHQDAQDRPSPWVRFLSKLVMLVKGLLFVGFQILIAMKLQGSIPNVDVPLVFLPYYVLEGFYLLEKIIAGVLSYSAFVRATADDPAAATGHSRTSLLLDIANSWVMSVLRLSFGLLLAHKLDKSLDVSWWIIFLPVWIYIFTLLVPHIQLYLRRQKNPTKKARTSSHASASGGEGQGDDGEDDDQTSPSLCGLICVALGIFVFMSPFFILAYRLESSDFSSFYVLLPWFIMVGLVLLPWVVMVFMGILSCLCGCCCGRPARKPSTDNDVDAAAPHSASPHTTV
;
A
#
# COMPACT_ATOMS: atom_id res chain seq x y z
N MET A 1 -31.98 6.73 5.49
CA MET A 1 -32.69 5.56 4.93
C MET A 1 -31.62 4.57 4.50
N VAL A 2 -31.58 3.38 5.07
CA VAL A 2 -30.54 2.37 4.77
C VAL A 2 -30.73 1.89 3.33
N LYS A 3 -29.66 1.91 2.52
CA LYS A 3 -29.73 1.57 1.09
C LYS A 3 -29.74 0.06 0.84
N HIS A 4 -29.20 -0.74 1.77
CA HIS A 4 -29.06 -2.19 1.64
C HIS A 4 -29.89 -2.91 2.73
N THR A 5 -30.95 -3.64 2.36
CA THR A 5 -31.84 -4.32 3.32
C THR A 5 -31.69 -5.84 3.38
N LYS A 6 -30.98 -6.44 2.43
CA LYS A 6 -30.94 -7.89 2.20
C LYS A 6 -30.60 -8.73 3.44
N LEU A 7 -29.63 -8.33 4.28
CA LEU A 7 -29.30 -9.05 5.51
C LEU A 7 -30.38 -8.88 6.60
N TYR A 8 -31.00 -7.71 6.66
CA TYR A 8 -32.14 -7.46 7.56
C TYR A 8 -33.36 -8.28 7.15
N ASP A 9 -33.58 -8.45 5.84
CA ASP A 9 -34.64 -9.29 5.27
C ASP A 9 -34.38 -10.77 5.60
N VAL A 10 -33.13 -11.25 5.44
CA VAL A 10 -32.70 -12.59 5.88
C VAL A 10 -32.92 -12.79 7.38
N MET A 11 -32.77 -11.76 8.20
CA MET A 11 -33.03 -11.80 9.65
C MET A 11 -34.51 -11.55 10.02
N GLY A 12 -35.32 -11.07 9.07
CA GLY A 12 -36.74 -10.74 9.27
C GLY A 12 -36.95 -9.60 10.26
N VAL A 13 -36.06 -8.61 10.24
CA VAL A 13 -36.05 -7.45 11.15
C VAL A 13 -35.94 -6.17 10.34
N ALA A 14 -36.35 -5.04 10.93
CA ALA A 14 -36.22 -3.75 10.27
C ALA A 14 -34.77 -3.20 10.39
N PRO A 15 -34.32 -2.31 9.49
CA PRO A 15 -32.96 -1.74 9.53
C PRO A 15 -32.64 -0.93 10.80
N ASP A 16 -33.66 -0.47 11.52
CA ASP A 16 -33.55 0.25 12.81
C ASP A 16 -33.55 -0.69 14.04
N VAL A 17 -33.42 -2.00 13.84
CA VAL A 17 -33.49 -3.00 14.91
C VAL A 17 -32.42 -2.78 15.99
N SER A 18 -32.84 -2.86 17.25
CA SER A 18 -31.94 -2.81 18.41
C SER A 18 -31.06 -4.07 18.48
N PRO A 19 -29.85 -4.01 19.05
CA PRO A 19 -28.97 -5.18 19.18
C PRO A 19 -29.62 -6.30 20.01
N GLU A 20 -30.43 -5.95 21.00
CA GLU A 20 -31.17 -6.93 21.81
C GLU A 20 -32.23 -7.67 21.00
N ASP A 21 -32.96 -6.95 20.16
CA ASP A 21 -34.03 -7.53 19.33
C ASP A 21 -33.47 -8.30 18.14
N LEU A 22 -32.33 -7.88 17.59
CA LEU A 22 -31.57 -8.64 16.60
C LEU A 22 -31.14 -10.00 17.17
N LYS A 23 -30.61 -10.01 18.42
CA LYS A 23 -30.23 -11.25 19.12
C LYS A 23 -31.43 -12.15 19.46
N LYS A 24 -32.61 -11.57 19.73
CA LYS A 24 -33.85 -12.34 19.91
C LYS A 24 -34.32 -12.94 18.59
N ALA A 25 -34.27 -12.18 17.50
CA ALA A 25 -34.64 -12.64 16.16
C ALA A 25 -33.75 -13.78 15.69
N TYR A 26 -32.43 -13.67 15.90
CA TYR A 26 -31.46 -14.74 15.64
C TYR A 26 -31.82 -16.03 16.37
N ARG A 27 -32.02 -15.97 17.69
CA ARG A 27 -32.37 -17.16 18.50
C ARG A 27 -33.63 -17.85 18.01
N ARG A 28 -34.65 -17.07 17.62
CA ARG A 28 -35.90 -17.60 17.06
C ARG A 28 -35.67 -18.28 15.71
N LYS A 29 -34.94 -17.65 14.79
CA LYS A 29 -34.65 -18.22 13.46
C LYS A 29 -33.70 -19.42 13.53
N ALA A 30 -32.67 -19.39 14.37
CA ALA A 30 -31.74 -20.50 14.57
C ALA A 30 -32.46 -21.77 15.05
N LEU A 31 -33.48 -21.64 15.92
CA LEU A 31 -34.29 -22.78 16.38
C LEU A 31 -35.24 -23.34 15.31
N GLN A 32 -35.67 -22.50 14.36
CA GLN A 32 -36.57 -22.87 13.26
C GLN A 32 -35.80 -23.49 12.09
N LEU A 33 -34.63 -22.93 11.78
CA LEU A 33 -33.78 -23.32 10.65
C LEU A 33 -32.72 -24.37 11.04
N HIS A 34 -32.72 -24.88 12.27
CA HIS A 34 -31.73 -25.86 12.71
C HIS A 34 -31.75 -27.11 11.82
N PRO A 35 -30.60 -27.53 11.26
CA PRO A 35 -30.54 -28.63 10.28
C PRO A 35 -31.06 -29.95 10.88
N ASP A 36 -30.79 -30.25 12.17
CA ASP A 36 -31.33 -31.44 12.85
C ASP A 36 -32.86 -31.53 12.84
N LYS A 37 -33.57 -30.39 12.85
CA LYS A 37 -35.03 -30.36 12.84
C LYS A 37 -35.62 -30.39 11.43
N ARG A 38 -34.78 -30.19 10.41
CA ARG A 38 -35.15 -30.09 8.99
C ARG A 38 -34.56 -31.23 8.14
N GLY A 39 -34.13 -32.30 8.80
CA GLY A 39 -33.69 -33.52 8.13
C GLY A 39 -32.30 -33.45 7.52
N ASN A 40 -31.44 -32.52 7.97
CA ASN A 40 -30.04 -32.39 7.53
C ASN A 40 -29.85 -32.36 6.00
N THR A 41 -30.78 -31.70 5.28
CA THR A 41 -30.65 -31.50 3.84
C THR A 41 -29.61 -30.41 3.55
N PRO A 42 -28.93 -30.46 2.38
CA PRO A 42 -28.00 -29.41 1.98
C PRO A 42 -28.65 -28.02 1.94
N GLU A 43 -29.92 -27.94 1.54
CA GLU A 43 -30.70 -26.70 1.54
C GLU A 43 -30.90 -26.13 2.96
N ALA A 44 -31.21 -26.98 3.95
CA ALA A 44 -31.35 -26.54 5.34
C ALA A 44 -30.02 -26.03 5.92
N GLN A 45 -28.91 -26.64 5.51
CA GLN A 45 -27.57 -26.21 5.92
C GLN A 45 -27.18 -24.85 5.29
N GLU A 46 -27.53 -24.65 4.02
CA GLU A 46 -27.29 -23.40 3.30
C GLU A 46 -28.10 -22.25 3.92
N GLU A 47 -29.40 -22.44 4.14
CA GLU A 47 -30.26 -21.44 4.78
C GLU A 47 -29.79 -21.08 6.20
N PHE A 48 -29.33 -22.07 6.97
CA PHE A 48 -28.77 -21.83 8.31
C PHE A 48 -27.46 -21.04 8.24
N THR A 49 -26.60 -21.34 7.26
CA THR A 49 -25.33 -20.65 7.04
C THR A 49 -25.54 -19.19 6.62
N VAL A 50 -26.48 -18.94 5.71
CA VAL A 50 -26.86 -17.58 5.27
C VAL A 50 -27.43 -16.76 6.42
N MET A 51 -28.30 -17.36 7.24
CA MET A 51 -28.85 -16.71 8.43
C MET A 51 -27.78 -16.39 9.47
N LYS A 52 -26.86 -17.33 9.72
CA LYS A 52 -25.74 -17.14 10.63
C LYS A 52 -24.82 -16.01 10.16
N SER A 53 -24.43 -16.02 8.88
CA SER A 53 -23.60 -14.97 8.29
C SER A 53 -24.26 -13.60 8.36
N ALA A 54 -25.57 -13.51 8.11
CA ALA A 54 -26.32 -12.26 8.25
C ALA A 54 -26.32 -11.73 9.70
N TYR A 55 -26.47 -12.62 10.69
CA TYR A 55 -26.39 -12.23 12.09
C TYR A 55 -24.97 -11.79 12.46
N ASP A 56 -23.94 -12.52 12.05
CA ASP A 56 -22.55 -12.19 12.37
C ASP A 56 -22.22 -10.77 11.90
N ILE A 57 -22.57 -10.42 10.66
CA ILE A 57 -22.38 -9.08 10.08
C ILE A 57 -23.21 -8.00 10.78
N LEU A 58 -24.50 -8.26 11.05
CA LEU A 58 -25.38 -7.25 11.65
C LEU A 58 -25.18 -7.09 13.16
N SER A 59 -24.58 -8.08 13.82
CA SER A 59 -24.35 -8.08 15.27
C SER A 59 -23.14 -7.25 15.67
N ASP A 60 -22.13 -7.15 14.79
CA ASP A 60 -21.00 -6.25 14.95
C ASP A 60 -21.41 -4.84 14.48
N PRO A 61 -21.40 -3.82 15.37
CA PRO A 61 -21.70 -2.44 15.00
C PRO A 61 -20.88 -1.93 13.81
N LYS A 62 -19.62 -2.34 13.69
CA LYS A 62 -18.71 -1.93 12.60
C LYS A 62 -19.13 -2.51 11.26
N GLN A 63 -19.34 -3.83 11.24
CA GLN A 63 -19.74 -4.54 10.02
C GLN A 63 -21.15 -4.14 9.58
N ARG A 64 -22.05 -3.84 10.52
CA ARG A 64 -23.38 -3.29 10.25
C ARG A 64 -23.31 -1.91 9.59
N GLU A 65 -22.44 -1.02 10.07
CA GLU A 65 -22.26 0.31 9.47
C GLU A 65 -21.71 0.23 8.04
N ILE A 66 -20.71 -0.63 7.80
CA ILE A 66 -20.18 -0.89 6.45
C ILE A 66 -21.28 -1.44 5.54
N TYR A 67 -22.04 -2.40 6.03
CA TYR A 67 -23.13 -2.99 5.28
C TYR A 67 -24.20 -1.96 4.90
N ASP A 68 -24.56 -1.07 5.83
CA ASP A 68 -25.55 -0.03 5.59
C ASP A 68 -25.09 1.01 4.55
N MET A 69 -23.77 1.26 4.47
CA MET A 69 -23.16 2.20 3.52
C MET A 69 -22.83 1.61 2.14
N MET A 70 -22.27 0.39 2.12
CA MET A 70 -21.64 -0.21 0.94
C MET A 70 -22.19 -1.61 0.58
N GLY A 71 -23.08 -2.17 1.40
CA GLY A 71 -23.67 -3.49 1.17
C GLY A 71 -22.72 -4.66 1.44
N GLU A 72 -23.07 -5.85 0.94
CA GLU A 72 -22.29 -7.08 1.15
C GLU A 72 -20.85 -6.98 0.58
N ASP A 73 -20.67 -6.23 -0.52
CA ASP A 73 -19.37 -6.05 -1.16
C ASP A 73 -18.42 -5.22 -0.29
N GLY A 74 -18.93 -4.22 0.42
CA GLY A 74 -18.15 -3.43 1.36
C GLY A 74 -17.64 -4.26 2.54
N VAL A 75 -18.48 -5.14 3.08
CA VAL A 75 -18.10 -6.02 4.20
C VAL A 75 -17.03 -7.02 3.77
N LYS A 76 -17.15 -7.59 2.55
CA LYS A 76 -16.14 -8.47 1.96
C LYS A 76 -14.81 -7.76 1.77
N LEU A 77 -14.81 -6.54 1.27
CA LEU A 77 -13.60 -5.73 1.07
C LEU A 77 -12.88 -5.52 2.41
N VAL A 78 -13.62 -5.08 3.44
CA VAL A 78 -13.07 -4.83 4.78
C VAL A 78 -12.46 -6.09 5.41
N HIS A 79 -13.14 -7.23 5.28
CA HIS A 79 -12.63 -8.52 5.78
C HIS A 79 -11.42 -9.03 5.00
N GLN A 80 -11.32 -8.68 3.71
CA GLN A 80 -10.23 -9.12 2.84
C GLN A 80 -8.95 -8.29 2.99
N TYR A 81 -9.03 -7.02 3.40
CA TYR A 81 -7.87 -6.13 3.50
C TYR A 81 -7.52 -5.68 4.94
N GLY A 82 -8.34 -6.00 5.94
CA GLY A 82 -8.28 -5.39 7.27
C GLY A 82 -7.08 -5.76 8.15
N ASP A 83 -6.37 -6.87 7.88
CA ASP A 83 -5.32 -7.40 8.75
C ASP A 83 -4.00 -7.71 8.01
N LEU A 84 -3.86 -7.21 6.77
CA LEU A 84 -2.72 -7.55 5.92
C LEU A 84 -1.49 -6.69 6.27
N SER A 85 -0.34 -7.36 6.38
CA SER A 85 0.97 -6.70 6.40
C SER A 85 1.25 -5.96 5.08
N PRO A 86 2.17 -4.97 5.03
CA PRO A 86 2.43 -4.19 3.81
C PRO A 86 2.73 -5.02 2.55
N ASP A 87 3.37 -6.17 2.71
CA ASP A 87 3.71 -7.08 1.61
C ASP A 87 2.48 -7.86 1.11
N GLU A 88 1.60 -8.29 2.02
CA GLU A 88 0.34 -8.94 1.68
C GLU A 88 -0.64 -7.94 1.07
N LEU A 89 -0.68 -6.71 1.59
CA LEU A 89 -1.48 -5.61 1.04
C LEU A 89 -1.06 -5.30 -0.39
N LEU A 90 0.24 -5.25 -0.66
CA LEU A 90 0.78 -5.10 -2.02
C LEU A 90 0.30 -6.23 -2.92
N MET A 91 0.46 -7.48 -2.49
CA MET A 91 0.04 -8.65 -3.28
C MET A 91 -1.47 -8.66 -3.52
N ALA A 92 -2.27 -8.29 -2.53
CA ALA A 92 -3.71 -8.19 -2.65
C ALA A 92 -4.13 -7.05 -3.59
N MET A 93 -3.46 -5.90 -3.55
CA MET A 93 -3.66 -4.81 -4.52
C MET A 93 -3.26 -5.21 -5.94
N LEU A 94 -2.14 -5.93 -6.10
CA LEU A 94 -1.69 -6.44 -7.39
C LEU A 94 -2.66 -7.50 -7.95
N ASN A 95 -3.20 -8.37 -7.10
CA ASN A 95 -4.20 -9.36 -7.50
C ASN A 95 -5.51 -8.68 -7.89
N SER A 96 -5.95 -7.65 -7.16
CA SER A 96 -7.13 -6.85 -7.53
C SER A 96 -6.91 -6.06 -8.81
N LEU A 97 -5.70 -5.54 -9.04
CA LEU A 97 -5.34 -4.93 -10.32
C LEU A 97 -5.40 -5.95 -11.46
N ALA A 98 -4.91 -7.17 -11.25
CA ALA A 98 -4.97 -8.25 -12.24
C ALA A 98 -6.42 -8.64 -12.58
N GLN A 99 -7.29 -8.72 -11.58
CA GLN A 99 -8.71 -9.07 -11.72
C GLN A 99 -9.58 -7.91 -12.23
N SER A 100 -9.10 -6.66 -12.13
CA SER A 100 -9.88 -5.51 -12.59
C SER A 100 -10.15 -5.54 -14.10
N GLY A 101 -11.35 -5.11 -14.49
CA GLY A 101 -11.75 -5.01 -15.88
C GLY A 101 -10.91 -3.97 -16.65
N PRO A 102 -10.94 -3.97 -17.99
CA PRO A 102 -10.13 -3.06 -18.82
C PRO A 102 -10.28 -1.58 -18.45
N LEU A 103 -11.50 -1.14 -18.13
CA LEU A 103 -11.78 0.24 -17.70
C LEU A 103 -11.16 0.56 -16.33
N GLY A 104 -11.25 -0.38 -15.37
CA GLY A 104 -10.64 -0.23 -14.04
C GLY A 104 -9.12 -0.13 -14.12
N LYS A 105 -8.49 -0.99 -14.93
CA LYS A 105 -7.05 -0.91 -15.24
C LYS A 105 -6.71 0.47 -15.79
N CYS A 106 -7.43 0.96 -16.80
CA CYS A 106 -7.16 2.28 -17.38
C CYS A 106 -7.23 3.42 -16.34
N ILE A 107 -8.22 3.41 -15.44
CA ILE A 107 -8.32 4.44 -14.38
C ILE A 107 -7.13 4.36 -13.41
N ILE A 108 -6.85 3.16 -12.88
CA ILE A 108 -5.78 2.98 -11.89
C ILE A 108 -4.43 3.38 -12.49
N PHE A 109 -4.11 2.88 -13.68
CA PHE A 109 -2.84 3.24 -14.31
C PHE A 109 -2.78 4.72 -14.73
N SER A 110 -3.89 5.35 -15.10
CA SER A 110 -3.90 6.81 -15.37
C SER A 110 -3.62 7.62 -14.11
N PHE A 111 -4.15 7.18 -12.97
CA PHE A 111 -3.85 7.78 -11.68
C PHE A 111 -2.36 7.60 -11.33
N VAL A 112 -1.82 6.38 -11.44
CA VAL A 112 -0.39 6.11 -11.21
C VAL A 112 0.49 6.93 -12.15
N ALA A 113 0.16 7.01 -13.44
CA ALA A 113 0.89 7.78 -14.44
C ALA A 113 0.86 9.28 -14.13
N PHE A 114 -0.26 9.81 -13.61
CA PHE A 114 -0.36 11.20 -13.17
C PHE A 114 0.65 11.52 -12.06
N PHE A 115 0.68 10.73 -10.98
CA PHE A 115 1.64 10.95 -9.88
C PHE A 115 3.09 10.73 -10.33
N MET A 116 3.33 9.71 -11.16
CA MET A 116 4.66 9.45 -11.72
C MET A 116 5.13 10.60 -12.63
N GLY A 117 4.19 11.26 -13.33
CA GLY A 117 4.46 12.47 -14.11
C GLY A 117 4.98 13.61 -13.25
N PHE A 118 4.38 13.87 -12.09
CA PHE A 118 4.91 14.87 -11.14
C PHE A 118 6.29 14.48 -10.59
N PHE A 119 6.48 13.19 -10.26
CA PHE A 119 7.76 12.67 -9.76
C PHE A 119 8.91 12.90 -10.75
N VAL A 120 8.64 12.85 -12.05
CA VAL A 120 9.61 13.16 -13.13
C VAL A 120 9.72 14.66 -13.36
N LEU A 121 8.59 15.37 -13.42
CA LEU A 121 8.52 16.79 -13.78
C LEU A 121 9.27 17.68 -12.78
N ILE A 122 9.10 17.44 -11.48
CA ILE A 122 9.70 18.27 -10.42
C ILE A 122 11.23 18.30 -10.53
N PRO A 123 11.96 17.16 -10.47
CA PRO A 123 13.41 17.17 -10.59
C PRO A 123 13.87 17.65 -11.98
N LEU A 124 13.12 17.36 -13.04
CA LEU A 124 13.45 17.84 -14.39
C LEU A 124 13.47 19.37 -14.46
N LEU A 125 12.46 20.06 -13.92
CA LEU A 125 12.40 21.52 -13.88
C LEU A 125 13.54 22.11 -13.05
N ILE A 126 13.92 21.45 -11.95
CA ILE A 126 15.08 21.86 -11.14
C ILE A 126 16.36 21.74 -11.97
N CYS A 127 16.60 20.62 -12.66
CA CYS A 127 17.78 20.44 -13.50
C CYS A 127 17.86 21.48 -14.64
N LEU A 128 16.76 21.72 -15.35
CA LEU A 128 16.68 22.75 -16.41
C LEU A 128 16.96 24.15 -15.86
N LYS A 129 16.50 24.42 -14.63
CA LYS A 129 16.75 25.72 -13.99
C LYS A 129 18.21 25.87 -13.57
N VAL A 130 18.81 24.82 -13.01
CA VAL A 130 20.22 24.80 -12.60
C VAL A 130 21.13 25.01 -13.81
N ASP A 131 20.83 24.37 -14.93
CA ASP A 131 21.59 24.48 -16.18
C ASP A 131 21.33 25.80 -16.94
N GLN A 132 20.46 26.68 -16.42
CA GLN A 132 20.08 27.97 -17.01
C GLN A 132 19.36 27.88 -18.38
N ASP A 133 18.79 26.73 -18.71
CA ASP A 133 18.00 26.54 -19.93
C ASP A 133 16.65 27.30 -19.86
N ILE A 134 16.14 27.54 -18.64
CA ILE A 134 14.89 28.25 -18.39
C ILE A 134 15.07 29.54 -17.57
N GLY A 135 14.48 30.63 -18.05
CA GLY A 135 14.48 31.95 -17.41
C GLY A 135 13.48 32.11 -16.25
N TRP A 136 12.83 31.04 -15.79
CA TRP A 136 11.76 31.11 -14.78
C TRP A 136 12.29 31.44 -13.38
N SER A 137 11.44 31.97 -12.50
CA SER A 137 11.79 32.14 -11.09
C SER A 137 11.85 30.79 -10.36
N TRP A 138 12.63 30.69 -9.28
CA TRP A 138 12.63 29.49 -8.43
C TRP A 138 11.24 29.20 -7.86
N MET A 139 10.44 30.24 -7.58
CA MET A 139 9.06 30.05 -7.14
C MET A 139 8.23 29.30 -8.18
N THR A 140 8.37 29.64 -9.47
CA THR A 140 7.67 28.97 -10.57
C THR A 140 8.10 27.51 -10.73
N VAL A 141 9.39 27.21 -10.54
CA VAL A 141 9.94 25.86 -10.64
C VAL A 141 9.35 24.93 -9.58
N PHE A 142 9.08 25.45 -8.38
CA PHE A 142 8.50 24.68 -7.27
C PHE A 142 6.96 24.57 -7.31
N VAL A 143 6.26 25.29 -8.21
CA VAL A 143 4.78 25.26 -8.29
C VAL A 143 4.20 23.84 -8.39
N PRO A 144 4.70 22.92 -9.26
CA PRO A 144 4.16 21.57 -9.33
C PRO A 144 4.26 20.81 -8.01
N MET A 145 5.32 21.05 -7.24
CA MET A 145 5.50 20.47 -5.90
C MET A 145 4.46 21.04 -4.92
N TRP A 146 4.26 22.36 -4.92
CA TRP A 146 3.28 23.00 -4.03
C TRP A 146 1.83 22.67 -4.36
N ILE A 147 1.51 22.34 -5.60
CA ILE A 147 0.19 21.81 -5.97
C ILE A 147 -0.04 20.47 -5.24
N LEU A 148 0.94 19.56 -5.26
CA LEU A 148 0.84 18.29 -4.55
C LEU A 148 0.77 18.49 -3.03
N ASP A 149 1.59 19.38 -2.48
CA ASP A 149 1.56 19.68 -1.04
C ASP A 149 0.24 20.32 -0.62
N GLY A 150 -0.32 21.20 -1.45
CA GLY A 150 -1.63 21.80 -1.22
C GLY A 150 -2.75 20.77 -1.21
N LEU A 151 -2.72 19.81 -2.14
CA LEU A 151 -3.65 18.67 -2.14
C LEU A 151 -3.47 17.81 -0.88
N TYR A 152 -2.23 17.50 -0.49
CA TYR A 152 -1.92 16.73 0.71
C TYR A 152 -2.43 17.42 1.98
N LEU A 153 -2.17 18.72 2.14
CA LEU A 153 -2.66 19.52 3.26
C LEU A 153 -4.18 19.64 3.27
N CYS A 154 -4.82 19.74 2.09
CA CYS A 154 -6.27 19.73 1.96
C CYS A 154 -6.86 18.40 2.47
N CYS A 155 -6.30 17.26 2.04
CA CYS A 155 -6.72 15.94 2.50
C CYS A 155 -6.57 15.78 4.02
N ILE A 156 -5.44 16.21 4.60
CA ILE A 156 -5.25 16.20 6.06
C ILE A 156 -6.29 17.10 6.73
N SER A 157 -6.54 18.30 6.20
CA SER A 157 -7.51 19.24 6.77
C SER A 157 -8.93 18.67 6.76
N CYS A 158 -9.34 18.03 5.66
CA CYS A 158 -10.61 17.32 5.56
C CYS A 158 -10.71 16.17 6.58
N SER A 159 -9.61 15.49 6.87
CA SER A 159 -9.59 14.42 7.88
C SER A 159 -9.94 14.93 9.30
N PHE A 160 -9.79 16.23 9.60
CA PHE A 160 -10.23 16.77 10.90
C PHE A 160 -11.76 16.82 11.03
N CYS A 161 -12.47 16.95 9.91
CA CYS A 161 -13.93 16.93 9.87
C CYS A 161 -14.48 15.50 10.01
N GLU A 162 -13.66 14.49 9.75
CA GLU A 162 -14.00 13.08 9.87
C GLU A 162 -13.90 12.66 11.34
N GLN A 163 -15.06 12.59 11.99
CA GLN A 163 -15.24 12.17 13.38
C GLN A 163 -15.54 10.68 13.51
N ASP A 164 -15.88 10.01 12.41
CA ASP A 164 -16.26 8.62 12.45
C ASP A 164 -15.07 7.73 12.80
N PRO A 165 -15.27 6.74 13.68
CA PRO A 165 -14.19 5.89 14.14
C PRO A 165 -13.68 4.98 13.03
N ASP A 166 -12.36 4.72 13.03
CA ASP A 166 -11.76 3.69 12.17
C ASP A 166 -12.51 2.37 12.36
N ILE A 167 -13.13 1.90 11.28
CA ILE A 167 -14.04 0.78 11.29
C ILE A 167 -13.32 -0.52 11.69
N HIS A 168 -12.00 -0.58 11.48
CA HIS A 168 -11.18 -1.75 11.76
C HIS A 168 -10.67 -1.83 13.21
N GLN A 169 -10.77 -0.77 14.03
CA GLN A 169 -10.13 -0.76 15.35
C GLN A 169 -11.10 -1.16 16.47
N ASP A 170 -10.79 -2.23 17.21
CA ASP A 170 -11.62 -2.68 18.33
C ASP A 170 -11.85 -1.57 19.34
N ALA A 171 -13.10 -1.45 19.82
CA ALA A 171 -13.50 -0.33 20.68
C ALA A 171 -12.65 -0.23 21.95
N GLN A 172 -12.04 -1.33 22.36
CA GLN A 172 -11.19 -1.44 23.54
C GLN A 172 -9.75 -0.93 23.30
N ASP A 173 -9.25 -0.95 22.06
CA ASP A 173 -7.92 -0.47 21.68
C ASP A 173 -7.93 0.94 21.06
N ARG A 174 -9.10 1.60 21.06
CA ARG A 174 -9.28 2.92 20.45
C ARG A 174 -8.50 3.99 21.23
N PRO A 175 -7.58 4.74 20.59
CA PRO A 175 -6.93 5.87 21.24
C PRO A 175 -7.95 6.94 21.60
N SER A 176 -7.72 7.62 22.72
CA SER A 176 -8.62 8.67 23.21
C SER A 176 -8.86 9.74 22.13
N PRO A 177 -10.04 10.40 22.13
CA PRO A 177 -10.33 11.47 21.16
C PRO A 177 -9.23 12.54 21.10
N TRP A 178 -8.62 12.83 22.25
CA TRP A 178 -7.53 13.79 22.36
C TRP A 178 -6.25 13.33 21.67
N VAL A 179 -5.90 12.05 21.79
CA VAL A 179 -4.74 11.46 21.10
C VAL A 179 -4.95 11.44 19.58
N ARG A 180 -6.16 11.11 19.12
CA ARG A 180 -6.51 11.15 17.69
C ARG A 180 -6.38 12.56 17.12
N PHE A 181 -6.94 13.54 17.82
CA PHE A 181 -6.79 14.94 17.46
C PHE A 181 -5.32 15.38 17.43
N LEU A 182 -4.54 15.03 18.46
CA LEU A 182 -3.12 15.37 18.53
C LEU A 182 -2.32 14.73 17.39
N SER A 183 -2.62 13.49 17.02
CA SER A 183 -1.98 12.81 15.87
C SER A 183 -2.25 13.54 14.56
N LYS A 184 -3.51 13.90 14.28
CA LYS A 184 -3.88 14.71 13.10
C LYS A 184 -3.20 16.09 13.13
N LEU A 185 -3.12 16.73 14.30
CA LEU A 185 -2.42 18.01 14.50
C LEU A 185 -0.92 17.91 14.21
N VAL A 186 -0.25 16.87 14.72
CA VAL A 186 1.17 16.63 14.42
C VAL A 186 1.39 16.39 12.92
N MET A 187 0.51 15.64 12.26
CA MET A 187 0.57 15.43 10.80
C MET A 187 0.44 16.75 10.02
N LEU A 188 -0.51 17.61 10.42
CA LEU A 188 -0.67 18.94 9.84
C LEU A 188 0.56 19.83 10.05
N VAL A 189 1.10 19.87 11.28
CA VAL A 189 2.31 20.65 11.62
C VAL A 189 3.51 20.19 10.78
N LYS A 190 3.70 18.88 10.61
CA LYS A 190 4.76 18.33 9.75
C LYS A 190 4.60 18.75 8.30
N GLY A 191 3.38 18.70 7.76
CA GLY A 191 3.10 19.18 6.41
C GLY A 191 3.43 20.67 6.24
N LEU A 192 3.04 21.50 7.21
CA LEU A 192 3.35 22.94 7.19
C LEU A 192 4.85 23.22 7.32
N LEU A 193 5.59 22.47 8.15
CA LEU A 193 7.04 22.57 8.26
C LEU A 193 7.73 22.19 6.94
N PHE A 194 7.25 21.14 6.27
CA PHE A 194 7.78 20.70 4.99
C PHE A 194 7.58 21.75 3.88
N VAL A 195 6.36 22.29 3.76
CA VAL A 195 6.08 23.37 2.79
C VAL A 195 6.86 24.64 3.14
N GLY A 196 6.91 25.00 4.42
CA GLY A 196 7.68 26.14 4.90
C GLY A 196 9.17 26.04 4.54
N PHE A 197 9.76 24.85 4.70
CA PHE A 197 11.14 24.58 4.28
C PHE A 197 11.35 24.81 2.78
N GLN A 198 10.47 24.29 1.93
CA GLN A 198 10.57 24.48 0.48
C GLN A 198 10.49 25.96 0.08
N ILE A 199 9.56 26.70 0.67
CA ILE A 199 9.40 28.14 0.40
C ILE A 199 10.68 28.89 0.79
N LEU A 200 11.24 28.62 1.98
CA LEU A 200 12.47 29.27 2.43
C LEU A 200 13.65 28.93 1.52
N ILE A 201 13.78 27.69 1.06
CA ILE A 201 14.81 27.31 0.06
C ILE A 201 14.59 28.07 -1.25
N ALA A 202 13.36 28.10 -1.79
CA ALA A 202 13.07 28.80 -3.03
C ALA A 202 13.38 30.31 -2.92
N MET A 203 13.06 30.93 -1.78
CA MET A 203 13.43 32.32 -1.49
C MET A 203 14.95 32.53 -1.40
N LYS A 204 15.67 31.62 -0.76
CA LYS A 204 17.13 31.69 -0.64
C LYS A 204 17.79 31.54 -2.01
N LEU A 205 17.35 30.57 -2.82
CA LEU A 205 17.83 30.34 -4.18
C LEU A 205 17.51 31.51 -5.13
N GLN A 206 16.36 32.17 -4.92
CA GLN A 206 15.98 33.38 -5.67
C GLN A 206 16.80 34.61 -5.27
N GLY A 207 17.47 34.59 -4.11
CA GLY A 207 18.20 35.73 -3.56
C GLY A 207 17.32 36.75 -2.82
N SER A 208 16.07 36.40 -2.47
CA SER A 208 15.14 37.28 -1.74
C SER A 208 15.51 37.47 -0.27
N ILE A 209 16.24 36.52 0.32
CA ILE A 209 16.71 36.55 1.72
C ILE A 209 18.23 36.34 1.80
N PRO A 210 19.04 37.28 1.29
CA PRO A 210 20.49 37.09 1.18
C PRO A 210 21.18 36.97 2.55
N ASN A 211 20.69 37.72 3.55
CA ASN A 211 21.29 37.85 4.89
C ASN A 211 20.96 36.71 5.86
N VAL A 212 20.19 35.71 5.43
CA VAL A 212 19.78 34.58 6.28
C VAL A 212 20.69 33.40 5.98
N ASP A 213 21.44 32.94 6.96
CA ASP A 213 22.37 31.81 6.81
C ASP A 213 21.63 30.53 6.39
N VAL A 214 22.25 29.69 5.55
CA VAL A 214 21.59 28.47 5.05
C VAL A 214 21.18 27.50 6.17
N PRO A 215 21.94 27.30 7.27
CA PRO A 215 21.48 26.50 8.40
C PRO A 215 20.17 27.01 9.02
N LEU A 216 19.92 28.33 9.02
CA LEU A 216 18.67 28.89 9.53
C LEU A 216 17.50 28.66 8.56
N VAL A 217 17.76 28.68 7.25
CA VAL A 217 16.78 28.30 6.21
C VAL A 217 16.34 26.84 6.38
N PHE A 218 17.25 25.95 6.82
CA PHE A 218 16.98 24.54 7.09
C PHE A 218 16.29 24.28 8.43
N LEU A 219 16.02 25.30 9.26
CA LEU A 219 15.41 25.12 10.58
C LEU A 219 14.10 24.31 10.55
N PRO A 220 13.12 24.57 9.65
CA PRO A 220 11.89 23.76 9.62
C PRO A 220 12.17 22.30 9.27
N TYR A 221 13.18 22.04 8.43
CA TYR A 221 13.62 20.69 8.09
C TYR A 221 14.23 19.98 9.31
N TYR A 222 15.07 20.65 10.10
CA TYR A 222 15.63 20.06 11.33
C TYR A 222 14.56 19.74 12.37
N VAL A 223 13.56 20.62 12.53
CA VAL A 223 12.41 20.37 13.41
C VAL A 223 11.61 19.16 12.91
N LEU A 224 11.38 19.07 11.59
CA LEU A 224 10.69 17.94 10.96
C LEU A 224 11.42 16.60 11.20
N GLU A 225 12.74 16.56 10.97
CA GLU A 225 13.56 15.38 11.27
C GLU A 225 13.58 15.04 12.77
N GLY A 226 13.53 16.06 13.64
CA GLY A 226 13.37 15.88 15.08
C GLY A 226 12.07 15.16 15.45
N PHE A 227 10.94 15.51 14.81
CA PHE A 227 9.68 14.80 15.00
C PHE A 227 9.77 13.34 14.53
N TYR A 228 10.36 13.08 13.37
CA TYR A 228 10.51 11.70 12.88
C TYR A 228 11.40 10.86 13.80
N LEU A 229 12.51 11.41 14.28
CA LEU A 229 13.38 10.73 15.23
C LEU A 229 12.64 10.44 16.55
N LEU A 230 11.90 11.41 17.07
CA LEU A 230 11.11 11.23 18.29
C LEU A 230 10.08 10.11 18.16
N GLU A 231 9.36 10.05 17.04
CA GLU A 231 8.41 8.97 16.76
C GLU A 231 9.08 7.60 16.71
N LYS A 232 10.25 7.49 16.06
CA LYS A 232 11.02 6.24 16.02
C LYS A 232 11.55 5.84 17.40
N ILE A 233 11.91 6.80 18.24
CA ILE A 233 12.31 6.54 19.63
C ILE A 233 11.11 5.99 20.43
N ILE A 234 9.96 6.67 20.37
CA ILE A 234 8.73 6.24 21.05
C ILE A 234 8.32 4.84 20.58
N ALA A 235 8.26 4.62 19.26
CA ALA A 235 7.92 3.31 18.70
C ALA A 235 8.91 2.21 19.13
N GLY A 236 10.21 2.52 19.17
CA GLY A 236 11.23 1.60 19.65
C GLY A 236 11.08 1.24 21.13
N VAL A 237 10.82 2.24 21.99
CA VAL A 237 10.59 2.03 23.43
C VAL A 237 9.32 1.22 23.66
N LEU A 238 8.22 1.54 22.97
CA LEU A 238 6.97 0.81 23.08
C LEU A 238 7.13 -0.65 22.63
N SER A 239 7.77 -0.87 21.48
CA SER A 239 8.07 -2.21 20.95
C SER A 239 8.94 -3.04 21.91
N TYR A 240 9.99 -2.44 22.47
CA TYR A 240 10.81 -3.10 23.49
C TYR A 240 10.02 -3.41 24.76
N SER A 241 9.17 -2.48 25.23
CA SER A 241 8.34 -2.70 26.41
C SER A 241 7.32 -3.82 26.20
N ALA A 242 6.74 -3.92 25.00
CA ALA A 242 5.80 -4.97 24.62
C ALA A 242 6.50 -6.33 24.57
N PHE A 243 7.69 -6.39 23.98
CA PHE A 243 8.53 -7.58 23.99
C PHE A 243 8.85 -8.05 25.42
N VAL A 244 9.29 -7.14 26.30
CA VAL A 244 9.60 -7.50 27.70
C VAL A 244 8.38 -8.06 28.42
N ARG A 245 7.19 -7.46 28.26
CA ARG A 245 5.94 -7.98 28.84
C ARG A 245 5.59 -9.36 28.30
N ALA A 246 5.62 -9.53 26.98
CA ALA A 246 5.33 -10.82 26.33
C ALA A 246 6.27 -11.94 26.83
N THR A 247 7.56 -11.65 26.98
CA THR A 247 8.53 -12.62 27.52
C THR A 247 8.41 -12.89 29.02
N ALA A 248 7.78 -11.98 29.77
CA ALA A 248 7.50 -12.19 31.20
C ALA A 248 6.28 -13.10 31.40
N ASP A 249 5.26 -12.96 30.54
CA ASP A 249 4.04 -13.76 30.59
C ASP A 249 4.25 -15.18 30.01
N ASP A 250 4.99 -15.31 28.91
CA ASP A 250 5.36 -16.60 28.31
C ASP A 250 6.84 -16.65 27.88
N PRO A 251 7.71 -17.33 28.64
CA PRO A 251 9.12 -17.50 28.27
C PRO A 251 9.33 -18.26 26.95
N ALA A 252 8.35 -19.07 26.51
CA ALA A 252 8.41 -19.80 25.25
C ALA A 252 8.05 -18.91 24.03
N ALA A 253 7.27 -17.84 24.23
CA ALA A 253 6.97 -16.84 23.19
C ALA A 253 8.22 -16.07 22.72
N ALA A 254 9.30 -16.07 23.52
CA ALA A 254 10.59 -15.47 23.16
C ALA A 254 11.33 -16.18 21.99
N THR A 255 10.83 -17.33 21.54
CA THR A 255 11.54 -18.20 20.58
C THR A 255 11.44 -17.74 19.12
N GLY A 256 10.50 -16.85 18.78
CA GLY A 256 10.27 -16.40 17.40
C GLY A 256 11.08 -15.17 16.94
N HIS A 257 11.41 -14.24 17.83
CA HIS A 257 12.25 -13.07 17.55
C HIS A 257 13.34 -12.97 18.62
N SER A 258 14.60 -13.20 18.23
CA SER A 258 15.72 -13.03 19.14
C SER A 258 15.71 -11.59 19.68
N ARG A 259 15.87 -11.40 21.00
CA ARG A 259 16.05 -10.06 21.60
C ARG A 259 17.07 -9.21 20.84
N THR A 260 18.08 -9.85 20.27
CA THR A 260 19.10 -9.19 19.46
C THR A 260 18.59 -8.68 18.12
N SER A 261 17.64 -9.37 17.46
CA SER A 261 17.06 -8.89 16.19
C SER A 261 16.18 -7.67 16.44
N LEU A 262 15.33 -7.71 17.48
CA LEU A 262 14.49 -6.55 17.84
C LEU A 262 15.32 -5.30 18.14
N LEU A 263 16.37 -5.44 18.96
CA LEU A 263 17.26 -4.32 19.28
C LEU A 263 18.00 -3.82 18.03
N LEU A 264 18.37 -4.71 17.12
CA LEU A 264 19.01 -4.34 15.86
C LEU A 264 18.06 -3.55 14.97
N ASP A 265 16.79 -3.94 14.86
CA ASP A 265 15.79 -3.24 14.05
C ASP A 265 15.49 -1.84 14.58
N ILE A 266 15.34 -1.73 15.91
CA ILE A 266 15.17 -0.43 16.59
C ILE A 266 16.39 0.46 16.35
N ALA A 267 17.60 -0.07 16.58
CA ALA A 267 18.84 0.67 16.37
C ALA A 267 19.00 1.10 14.92
N ASN A 268 18.70 0.21 13.96
CA ASN A 268 18.79 0.50 12.53
C ASN A 268 17.84 1.65 12.16
N SER A 269 16.60 1.65 12.67
CA SER A 269 15.66 2.74 12.43
C SER A 269 16.16 4.10 12.97
N TRP A 270 16.86 4.11 14.10
CA TRP A 270 17.42 5.34 14.66
C TRP A 270 18.64 5.82 13.86
N VAL A 271 19.52 4.89 13.49
CA VAL A 271 20.69 5.18 12.64
C VAL A 271 20.25 5.85 11.32
N MET A 272 19.20 5.37 10.66
CA MET A 272 18.71 6.02 9.43
C MET A 272 18.26 7.46 9.65
N SER A 273 17.61 7.73 10.78
CA SER A 273 17.11 9.07 11.12
C SER A 273 18.29 10.01 11.40
N VAL A 274 19.29 9.54 12.13
CA VAL A 274 20.53 10.30 12.40
C VAL A 274 21.31 10.55 11.12
N LEU A 275 21.45 9.56 10.23
CA LEU A 275 22.12 9.74 8.94
C LEU A 275 21.44 10.80 8.09
N ARG A 276 20.10 10.79 8.03
CA ARG A 276 19.32 11.78 7.29
C ARG A 276 19.50 13.20 7.86
N LEU A 277 19.40 13.36 9.17
CA LEU A 277 19.65 14.63 9.85
C LEU A 277 21.08 15.13 9.60
N SER A 278 22.07 14.22 9.70
CA SER A 278 23.47 14.56 9.46
C SER A 278 23.72 15.02 8.02
N PHE A 279 23.05 14.40 7.03
CA PHE A 279 23.14 14.82 5.64
C PHE A 279 22.62 16.26 5.45
N GLY A 280 21.45 16.58 6.00
CA GLY A 280 20.91 17.94 5.92
C GLY A 280 21.76 18.99 6.64
N LEU A 281 22.41 18.63 7.75
CA LEU A 281 23.37 19.51 8.43
C LEU A 281 24.60 19.76 7.57
N LEU A 282 25.24 18.70 7.05
CA LEU A 282 26.41 18.81 6.18
C LEU A 282 26.09 19.62 4.91
N LEU A 283 24.95 19.37 4.29
CA LEU A 283 24.50 20.09 3.10
C LEU A 283 24.31 21.58 3.37
N ALA A 284 23.62 21.96 4.46
CA ALA A 284 23.39 23.36 4.78
C ALA A 284 24.69 24.13 5.01
N HIS A 285 25.63 23.56 5.76
CA HIS A 285 26.93 24.17 6.04
C HIS A 285 27.84 24.22 4.79
N LYS A 286 27.76 23.21 3.90
CA LYS A 286 28.47 23.24 2.62
C LYS A 286 27.93 24.35 1.71
N LEU A 287 26.61 24.51 1.65
CA LEU A 287 25.95 25.58 0.87
C LEU A 287 26.25 26.98 1.42
N ASP A 288 26.43 27.10 2.74
CA ASP A 288 26.82 28.36 3.40
C ASP A 288 28.33 28.66 3.27
N LYS A 289 29.10 27.79 2.61
CA LYS A 289 30.57 27.85 2.50
C LYS A 289 31.30 27.82 3.85
N SER A 290 30.63 27.38 4.92
CA SER A 290 31.24 27.22 6.24
C SER A 290 32.05 25.93 6.36
N LEU A 291 31.80 24.95 5.48
CA LEU A 291 32.54 23.70 5.38
C LEU A 291 33.17 23.53 3.99
N ASP A 292 34.50 23.46 3.94
CA ASP A 292 35.25 23.23 2.71
C ASP A 292 35.73 21.78 2.58
N VAL A 293 34.77 20.88 2.36
CA VAL A 293 35.02 19.45 2.09
C VAL A 293 34.46 19.05 0.73
N SER A 294 35.03 18.01 0.11
CA SER A 294 34.53 17.50 -1.17
C SER A 294 33.08 17.02 -1.08
N TRP A 295 32.32 17.12 -2.18
CA TRP A 295 30.93 16.65 -2.24
C TRP A 295 30.81 15.17 -1.88
N TRP A 296 31.82 14.35 -2.20
CA TRP A 296 31.87 12.94 -1.80
C TRP A 296 31.74 12.72 -0.29
N ILE A 297 32.29 13.62 0.52
CA ILE A 297 32.21 13.57 1.99
C ILE A 297 30.84 14.03 2.48
N ILE A 298 30.26 15.05 1.84
CA ILE A 298 28.90 15.53 2.20
C ILE A 298 27.86 14.42 2.00
N PHE A 299 28.00 13.62 0.95
CA PHE A 299 27.11 12.49 0.68
C PHE A 299 27.44 11.21 1.47
N LEU A 300 28.44 11.23 2.37
CA LEU A 300 28.82 10.07 3.18
C LEU A 300 27.65 9.43 3.95
N PRO A 301 26.72 10.19 4.57
CA PRO A 301 25.56 9.59 5.22
C PRO A 301 24.64 8.84 4.23
N VAL A 302 24.54 9.31 2.99
CA VAL A 302 23.79 8.64 1.92
C VAL A 302 24.48 7.33 1.52
N TRP A 303 25.81 7.31 1.43
CA TRP A 303 26.56 6.08 1.14
C TRP A 303 26.38 5.02 2.23
N ILE A 304 26.41 5.43 3.51
CA ILE A 304 26.12 4.55 4.63
C ILE A 304 24.68 4.03 4.54
N TYR A 305 23.72 4.90 4.25
CA TYR A 305 22.32 4.52 4.09
C TYR A 305 22.13 3.44 3.00
N ILE A 306 22.75 3.62 1.83
CA ILE A 306 22.70 2.64 0.74
C ILE A 306 23.32 1.31 1.16
N PHE A 307 24.45 1.34 1.86
CA PHE A 307 25.09 0.14 2.39
C PHE A 307 24.16 -0.61 3.35
N THR A 308 23.50 0.10 4.26
CA THR A 308 22.57 -0.51 5.22
C THR A 308 21.33 -1.12 4.59
N LEU A 309 20.88 -0.65 3.41
CA LEU A 309 19.79 -1.31 2.66
C LEU A 309 20.22 -2.66 2.08
N LEU A 310 21.50 -2.83 1.74
CA LEU A 310 22.02 -4.06 1.15
C LEU A 310 22.30 -5.15 2.20
N VAL A 311 22.67 -4.75 3.42
CA VAL A 311 23.10 -5.65 4.50
C VAL A 311 22.08 -6.76 4.83
N PRO A 312 20.77 -6.50 5.02
CA PRO A 312 19.79 -7.54 5.35
C PRO A 312 19.71 -8.64 4.28
N HIS A 313 19.75 -8.26 3.00
CA HIS A 313 19.68 -9.20 1.88
C HIS A 313 20.96 -10.06 1.80
N ILE A 314 22.13 -9.45 2.02
CA ILE A 314 23.40 -10.19 2.12
C ILE A 314 23.37 -11.16 3.30
N GLN A 315 22.92 -10.71 4.47
CA GLN A 315 22.85 -11.55 5.67
C GLN A 315 21.90 -12.73 5.48
N LEU A 316 20.74 -12.53 4.85
CA LEU A 316 19.79 -13.60 4.55
C LEU A 316 20.42 -14.65 3.62
N TYR A 317 21.12 -14.21 2.58
CA TYR A 317 21.85 -15.08 1.66
C TYR A 317 22.94 -15.89 2.39
N LEU A 318 23.78 -15.23 3.20
CA LEU A 318 24.86 -15.88 3.95
C LEU A 318 24.37 -16.85 5.03
N ARG A 319 23.29 -16.51 5.75
CA ARG A 319 22.70 -17.39 6.77
C ARG A 319 22.14 -18.67 6.15
N ARG A 320 21.49 -18.58 4.98
CA ARG A 320 20.95 -19.75 4.27
C ARG A 320 22.06 -20.59 3.62
N GLN A 321 23.19 -20.00 3.19
CA GLN A 321 24.37 -20.77 2.78
C GLN A 321 25.06 -21.53 3.93
N LYS A 322 25.09 -20.96 5.14
CA LYS A 322 25.72 -21.60 6.31
C LYS A 322 24.90 -22.75 6.90
N ASN A 323 23.59 -22.80 6.65
CA ASN A 323 22.67 -23.85 7.13
C ASN A 323 22.04 -24.65 5.97
N PRO A 324 22.81 -25.35 5.12
CA PRO A 324 22.27 -26.15 4.03
C PRO A 324 21.51 -27.40 4.52
N THR A 325 21.74 -27.83 5.76
CA THR A 325 21.39 -29.15 6.30
C THR A 325 19.95 -29.31 6.79
N LYS A 326 19.15 -28.25 6.97
CA LYS A 326 17.72 -28.39 7.29
C LYS A 326 16.89 -28.94 6.11
N LYS A 327 17.35 -28.75 4.86
CA LYS A 327 16.71 -29.30 3.66
C LYS A 327 17.01 -30.79 3.45
N ALA A 328 18.13 -31.29 4.00
CA ALA A 328 18.54 -32.69 3.86
C ALA A 328 17.89 -33.64 4.88
N ARG A 329 17.45 -33.11 6.03
CA ARG A 329 16.92 -33.95 7.14
C ARG A 329 15.41 -34.21 7.04
N THR A 330 14.67 -33.34 6.34
CA THR A 330 13.26 -33.58 5.99
C THR A 330 13.11 -34.49 4.77
N SER A 331 14.07 -34.50 3.83
CA SER A 331 14.05 -35.44 2.70
C SER A 331 14.57 -36.84 3.04
N SER A 332 15.43 -36.98 4.06
CA SER A 332 15.98 -38.30 4.45
C SER A 332 15.09 -39.08 5.42
N HIS A 333 14.11 -38.45 6.08
CA HIS A 333 13.14 -39.14 6.95
C HIS A 333 11.86 -39.57 6.22
N ALA A 334 11.65 -39.11 4.98
CA ALA A 334 10.48 -39.49 4.16
C ALA A 334 10.61 -40.88 3.50
N SER A 335 11.74 -41.58 3.64
CA SER A 335 11.99 -42.87 2.97
C SER A 335 12.09 -44.08 3.91
N ALA A 336 11.76 -43.95 5.20
CA ALA A 336 11.84 -45.08 6.13
C ALA A 336 10.79 -45.06 7.27
N SER A 337 9.51 -45.16 6.93
CA SER A 337 8.51 -45.90 7.73
C SER A 337 7.18 -45.97 6.98
N GLY A 338 6.81 -47.15 6.52
CA GLY A 338 5.44 -47.44 6.09
C GLY A 338 4.53 -47.53 7.31
N GLY A 339 3.46 -46.75 7.32
CA GLY A 339 2.41 -46.76 8.34
C GLY A 339 1.29 -45.81 7.92
N GLU A 340 0.11 -46.37 7.70
CA GLU A 340 -1.12 -45.69 7.30
C GLU A 340 -1.52 -44.59 8.31
N GLY A 341 -1.92 -43.42 7.80
CA GLY A 341 -2.45 -42.33 8.62
C GLY A 341 -2.88 -41.12 7.79
N GLN A 342 -4.20 -40.98 7.65
CA GLN A 342 -5.02 -39.78 7.42
C GLN A 342 -4.33 -38.54 6.81
N GLY A 343 -4.72 -38.19 5.57
CA GLY A 343 -4.32 -36.95 4.90
C GLY A 343 -4.87 -35.70 5.59
N ASP A 344 -3.95 -34.85 6.03
CA ASP A 344 -4.15 -33.44 6.34
C ASP A 344 -3.54 -32.69 5.15
N ASP A 345 -4.38 -32.01 4.37
CA ASP A 345 -3.97 -31.23 3.19
C ASP A 345 -3.26 -29.96 3.65
N GLY A 346 -1.97 -30.09 3.96
CA GLY A 346 -1.06 -28.96 4.15
C GLY A 346 -0.67 -28.37 2.80
N GLU A 347 -1.10 -27.15 2.53
CA GLU A 347 -0.68 -26.33 1.40
C GLU A 347 0.85 -26.27 1.31
N ASP A 348 1.40 -26.84 0.23
CA ASP A 348 2.79 -26.71 -0.16
C ASP A 348 3.08 -25.23 -0.50
N ASP A 349 3.55 -24.47 0.49
CA ASP A 349 4.23 -23.19 0.29
C ASP A 349 5.55 -23.45 -0.47
N ASP A 350 5.49 -23.49 -1.81
CA ASP A 350 6.64 -23.51 -2.71
C ASP A 350 7.37 -22.15 -2.70
N GLN A 351 7.95 -21.81 -1.54
CA GLN A 351 8.87 -20.69 -1.39
C GLN A 351 10.20 -21.03 -2.06
N THR A 352 10.24 -20.76 -3.36
CA THR A 352 11.43 -20.68 -4.22
C THR A 352 12.68 -20.23 -3.45
N SER A 353 13.76 -21.03 -3.52
CA SER A 353 15.01 -20.72 -2.83
C SER A 353 15.57 -19.37 -3.30
N PRO A 354 16.07 -18.51 -2.40
CA PRO A 354 16.64 -17.21 -2.77
C PRO A 354 17.89 -17.47 -3.60
N SER A 355 17.75 -17.27 -4.90
CA SER A 355 18.81 -17.49 -5.86
C SER A 355 19.86 -16.38 -5.72
N LEU A 356 21.12 -16.69 -6.04
CA LEU A 356 22.14 -15.65 -6.22
C LEU A 356 21.68 -14.60 -7.25
N CYS A 357 20.87 -15.02 -8.23
CA CYS A 357 20.17 -14.14 -9.16
C CYS A 357 19.24 -13.14 -8.44
N GLY A 358 18.46 -13.59 -7.45
CA GLY A 358 17.60 -12.72 -6.64
C GLY A 358 18.38 -11.66 -5.85
N LEU A 359 19.49 -12.05 -5.21
CA LEU A 359 20.35 -11.08 -4.50
C LEU A 359 20.98 -10.06 -5.47
N ILE A 360 21.48 -10.51 -6.61
CA ILE A 360 22.02 -9.63 -7.65
C ILE A 360 20.93 -8.68 -8.17
N CYS A 361 19.72 -9.18 -8.41
CA CYS A 361 18.59 -8.38 -8.86
C CYS A 361 18.26 -7.27 -7.86
N VAL A 362 18.19 -7.59 -6.56
CA VAL A 362 17.96 -6.59 -5.51
C VAL A 362 19.10 -5.58 -5.44
N ALA A 363 20.35 -6.03 -5.48
CA ALA A 363 21.52 -5.16 -5.45
C ALA A 363 21.55 -4.20 -6.66
N LEU A 364 21.26 -4.71 -7.86
CA LEU A 364 21.14 -3.90 -9.07
C LEU A 364 19.98 -2.92 -8.98
N GLY A 365 18.82 -3.34 -8.45
CA GLY A 365 17.67 -2.45 -8.23
C GLY A 365 18.00 -1.29 -7.30
N ILE A 366 18.64 -1.57 -6.16
CA ILE A 366 19.12 -0.54 -5.22
C ILE A 366 20.13 0.39 -5.91
N PHE A 367 21.08 -0.16 -6.66
CA PHE A 367 22.09 0.63 -7.37
C PHE A 367 21.46 1.55 -8.41
N VAL A 368 20.55 1.05 -9.25
CA VAL A 368 19.86 1.87 -10.26
C VAL A 368 19.05 2.97 -9.59
N PHE A 369 18.28 2.64 -8.55
CA PHE A 369 17.48 3.62 -7.81
C PHE A 369 18.33 4.72 -7.16
N MET A 370 19.50 4.36 -6.63
CA MET A 370 20.39 5.27 -5.92
C MET A 370 21.45 5.94 -6.81
N SER A 371 21.58 5.51 -8.07
CA SER A 371 22.57 6.05 -9.01
C SER A 371 22.49 7.56 -9.24
N PRO A 372 21.33 8.24 -9.18
CA PRO A 372 21.29 9.71 -9.29
C PRO A 372 22.06 10.42 -8.19
N PHE A 373 22.15 9.88 -6.96
CA PHE A 373 22.96 10.49 -5.91
C PHE A 373 24.45 10.46 -6.23
N PHE A 374 24.94 9.37 -6.82
CA PHE A 374 26.34 9.25 -7.28
C PHE A 374 26.63 10.22 -8.43
N ILE A 375 25.75 10.27 -9.43
CA ILE A 375 25.89 11.15 -10.58
C ILE A 375 25.81 12.62 -10.13
N LEU A 376 24.92 12.95 -9.19
CA LEU A 376 24.79 14.28 -8.60
C LEU A 376 26.06 14.68 -7.83
N ALA A 377 26.60 13.81 -6.99
CA ALA A 377 27.84 14.09 -6.26
C ALA A 377 29.00 14.35 -7.21
N TYR A 378 29.14 13.55 -8.28
CA TYR A 378 30.14 13.77 -9.31
C TYR A 378 29.90 15.09 -10.07
N ARG A 379 28.64 15.38 -10.45
CA ARG A 379 28.25 16.63 -11.12
C ARG A 379 28.57 17.88 -10.29
N LEU A 380 28.33 17.82 -8.99
CA LEU A 380 28.59 18.93 -8.08
C LEU A 380 30.08 19.16 -7.85
N GLU A 381 30.90 18.11 -7.96
CA GLU A 381 32.35 18.19 -7.83
C GLU A 381 33.02 18.70 -9.11
N SER A 382 32.74 18.08 -10.27
CA SER A 382 33.49 18.35 -11.50
C SER A 382 32.82 19.37 -12.42
N SER A 383 31.48 19.48 -12.37
CA SER A 383 30.68 20.30 -13.28
C SER A 383 30.84 20.00 -14.78
N ASP A 384 31.26 18.79 -15.15
CA ASP A 384 31.63 18.46 -16.53
C ASP A 384 30.46 18.25 -17.51
N PHE A 385 29.24 18.01 -17.03
CA PHE A 385 28.12 17.57 -17.86
C PHE A 385 26.78 18.20 -17.42
N SER A 386 25.72 18.08 -18.23
CA SER A 386 24.40 18.64 -17.87
C SER A 386 23.78 17.95 -16.66
N SER A 387 23.12 18.71 -15.81
CA SER A 387 22.36 18.21 -14.67
C SER A 387 21.24 17.25 -15.08
N PHE A 388 20.77 17.30 -16.33
CA PHE A 388 19.80 16.37 -16.89
C PHE A 388 20.23 14.89 -16.76
N TYR A 389 21.52 14.58 -16.95
CA TYR A 389 22.02 13.20 -16.87
C TYR A 389 21.93 12.59 -15.48
N VAL A 390 21.82 13.41 -14.43
CA VAL A 390 21.57 12.96 -13.05
C VAL A 390 20.26 12.16 -12.99
N LEU A 391 19.25 12.56 -13.76
CA LEU A 391 17.91 11.97 -13.73
C LEU A 391 17.71 10.85 -14.74
N LEU A 392 18.66 10.65 -15.65
CA LEU A 392 18.56 9.64 -16.72
C LEU A 392 18.24 8.23 -16.19
N PRO A 393 18.86 7.73 -15.11
CA PRO A 393 18.51 6.42 -14.56
C PRO A 393 17.05 6.33 -14.12
N TRP A 394 16.51 7.38 -13.50
CA TRP A 394 15.10 7.44 -13.11
C TRP A 394 14.18 7.53 -14.33
N PHE A 395 14.52 8.29 -15.36
CA PHE A 395 13.70 8.33 -16.59
C PHE A 395 13.65 6.98 -17.30
N ILE A 396 14.76 6.25 -17.34
CA ILE A 396 14.79 4.89 -17.88
C ILE A 396 13.87 3.97 -17.06
N MET A 397 13.97 4.01 -15.73
CA MET A 397 13.13 3.20 -14.84
C MET A 397 11.64 3.54 -14.97
N VAL A 398 11.29 4.81 -14.95
CA VAL A 398 9.91 5.28 -15.12
C VAL A 398 9.38 4.89 -16.50
N GLY A 399 10.20 5.04 -17.55
CA GLY A 399 9.87 4.61 -18.89
C GLY A 399 9.57 3.11 -18.97
N LEU A 400 10.40 2.26 -18.36
CA LEU A 400 10.17 0.81 -18.30
C LEU A 400 8.88 0.45 -17.55
N VAL A 401 8.57 1.14 -16.45
CA VAL A 401 7.37 0.91 -15.65
C VAL A 401 6.09 1.38 -16.38
N LEU A 402 6.16 2.51 -17.09
CA LEU A 402 5.01 3.09 -17.81
C LEU A 402 4.80 2.49 -19.20
N LEU A 403 5.80 1.82 -19.79
CA LEU A 403 5.69 1.24 -21.14
C LEU A 403 4.54 0.23 -21.28
N PRO A 404 4.31 -0.71 -20.34
CA PRO A 404 3.13 -1.58 -20.37
C PRO A 404 1.81 -0.81 -20.36
N TRP A 405 1.73 0.30 -19.62
CA TRP A 405 0.55 1.16 -19.60
C TRP A 405 0.32 1.85 -20.93
N VAL A 406 1.36 2.44 -21.52
CA VAL A 406 1.27 3.09 -22.85
C VAL A 406 0.80 2.10 -23.89
N VAL A 407 1.35 0.88 -23.88
CA VAL A 407 0.92 -0.20 -24.79
C VAL A 407 -0.54 -0.57 -24.55
N MET A 408 -0.97 -0.74 -23.29
CA MET A 408 -2.36 -1.08 -22.96
C MET A 408 -3.35 0.01 -23.42
N VAL A 409 -3.05 1.29 -23.15
CA VAL A 409 -3.89 2.42 -23.58
C VAL A 409 -3.93 2.51 -25.11
N PHE A 410 -2.79 2.38 -25.77
CA PHE A 410 -2.71 2.39 -27.23
C PHE A 410 -3.53 1.25 -27.84
N MET A 411 -3.43 0.02 -27.31
CA MET A 411 -4.23 -1.13 -27.76
C MET A 411 -5.72 -0.95 -27.48
N GLY A 412 -6.09 -0.32 -26.36
CA GLY A 412 -7.48 0.02 -26.03
C GLY A 412 -8.08 1.06 -26.99
N ILE A 413 -7.31 2.10 -27.32
CA ILE A 413 -7.68 3.11 -28.32
C ILE A 413 -7.80 2.46 -29.71
N LEU A 414 -6.83 1.62 -30.10
CA LEU A 414 -6.87 0.88 -31.36
C LEU A 414 -8.10 -0.02 -31.46
N SER A 415 -8.48 -0.68 -30.36
CA SER A 415 -9.69 -1.51 -30.29
C SER A 415 -10.98 -0.71 -30.42
N CYS A 416 -11.04 0.50 -29.83
CA CYS A 416 -12.16 1.42 -30.02
C CYS A 416 -12.24 1.97 -31.46
N LEU A 417 -11.09 2.32 -32.06
CA LEU A 417 -11.02 2.81 -33.44
C LEU A 417 -11.37 1.72 -34.47
N CYS A 418 -11.07 0.45 -34.19
CA CYS A 418 -11.42 -0.69 -35.04
C CYS A 418 -12.90 -1.12 -34.94
N GLY A 419 -13.74 -0.45 -34.14
CA GLY A 419 -15.18 -0.70 -34.12
C GLY A 419 -15.64 -2.01 -33.47
N CYS A 420 -14.76 -2.74 -32.78
CA CYS A 420 -15.14 -3.93 -32.02
C CYS A 420 -15.74 -3.56 -30.66
N CYS A 421 -16.91 -2.92 -30.69
CA CYS A 421 -17.83 -2.90 -29.54
C CYS A 421 -18.38 -4.32 -29.32
N CYS A 422 -17.64 -5.18 -28.61
CA CYS A 422 -18.22 -6.39 -28.02
C CYS A 422 -19.09 -6.02 -26.81
N GLY A 423 -20.12 -5.22 -27.04
CA GLY A 423 -21.30 -5.16 -26.19
C GLY A 423 -22.32 -6.14 -26.73
N ARG A 424 -22.25 -7.42 -26.34
CA ARG A 424 -23.43 -8.28 -26.44
C ARG A 424 -24.44 -7.73 -25.43
N PRO A 425 -25.64 -7.26 -25.82
CA PRO A 425 -26.68 -7.05 -24.85
C PRO A 425 -27.02 -8.42 -24.22
N ALA A 426 -27.02 -8.47 -22.89
CA ALA A 426 -27.46 -9.64 -22.14
C ALA A 426 -28.85 -10.06 -22.64
N ARG A 427 -29.00 -11.31 -23.08
CA ARG A 427 -30.31 -11.90 -23.31
C ARG A 427 -31.09 -11.81 -22.00
N LYS A 428 -32.17 -11.02 -21.99
CA LYS A 428 -33.22 -11.19 -20.98
C LYS A 428 -33.74 -12.63 -21.09
N PRO A 429 -33.98 -13.35 -19.98
CA PRO A 429 -34.74 -14.58 -20.03
C PRO A 429 -36.18 -14.21 -20.37
N SER A 430 -36.66 -14.59 -21.55
CA SER A 430 -38.08 -14.53 -21.87
C SER A 430 -38.77 -15.66 -21.12
N THR A 431 -39.54 -15.29 -20.11
CA THR A 431 -40.57 -16.14 -19.52
C THR A 431 -41.63 -16.46 -20.57
N ASP A 432 -41.95 -17.75 -20.70
CA ASP A 432 -43.10 -18.26 -21.45
C ASP A 432 -44.39 -17.56 -21.02
N ASN A 433 -45.20 -17.19 -22.01
CA ASN A 433 -46.66 -17.35 -22.07
C ASN A 433 -47.17 -16.47 -23.21
N ASP A 434 -47.57 -17.07 -24.33
CA ASP A 434 -48.85 -16.74 -24.94
C ASP A 434 -49.30 -17.83 -25.91
N VAL A 435 -50.60 -18.10 -25.77
CA VAL A 435 -51.39 -19.20 -26.29
C VAL A 435 -52.13 -18.73 -27.56
N ASP A 436 -52.33 -19.67 -28.50
CA ASP A 436 -53.31 -19.68 -29.60
C ASP A 436 -53.27 -18.60 -30.71
N ALA A 437 -53.07 -19.03 -31.97
CA ALA A 437 -54.16 -19.13 -32.97
C ALA A 437 -53.66 -19.34 -34.42
N ALA A 438 -54.33 -20.28 -35.10
CA ALA A 438 -54.62 -20.37 -36.54
C ALA A 438 -53.54 -20.84 -37.56
N ALA A 439 -53.70 -22.11 -37.97
CA ALA A 439 -53.38 -22.65 -39.31
C ALA A 439 -54.38 -22.10 -40.39
N PRO A 440 -54.39 -22.50 -41.70
CA PRO A 440 -53.76 -23.66 -42.36
C PRO A 440 -53.32 -23.50 -43.86
N HIS A 441 -52.90 -24.64 -44.45
CA HIS A 441 -52.76 -25.00 -45.89
C HIS A 441 -51.41 -24.68 -46.59
N SER A 442 -50.79 -25.50 -47.44
CA SER A 442 -51.11 -26.81 -48.05
C SER A 442 -49.91 -27.37 -48.85
N ALA A 443 -49.89 -28.70 -49.01
CA ALA A 443 -49.39 -29.49 -50.15
C ALA A 443 -47.89 -29.88 -50.27
N SER A 444 -47.71 -31.20 -50.37
CA SER A 444 -46.54 -31.98 -50.79
C SER A 444 -46.40 -31.98 -52.34
N PRO A 445 -45.44 -32.68 -53.03
CA PRO A 445 -45.06 -34.09 -52.82
C PRO A 445 -43.57 -34.49 -52.99
N HIS A 446 -43.35 -35.74 -52.58
CA HIS A 446 -42.21 -36.66 -52.74
C HIS A 446 -41.55 -36.77 -54.13
N THR A 447 -40.24 -37.10 -54.16
CA THR A 447 -39.60 -38.24 -54.91
C THR A 447 -38.13 -38.41 -54.44
N THR A 448 -37.73 -39.45 -53.69
CA THR A 448 -36.98 -40.69 -54.10
C THR A 448 -36.07 -40.51 -55.32
N VAL A 449 -34.77 -40.85 -55.28
CA VAL A 449 -34.13 -42.16 -55.02
C VAL A 449 -32.88 -42.04 -54.16
#